data_AF-A0A968YIY6-F1
#
_entry.id   AF-A0A968YIY6-F1
#
_cell.length_a   1.000
_cell.length_b   1.000
_cell.length_c   1.000
_cell.angle_alpha   90.00
_cell.angle_beta   90.00
_cell.angle_gamma   90.00
#
_symmetry.space_group_name_H-M   'P 1'
#
loop_
_entity.id
_entity.type
_entity.pdbx_description
1 polymer ?
#
loop_
_entity_poly.entity_id
_entity_poly.type
_entity_poly.pdbx_seq_one_letter_code
_entity_poly.pdbx_strand_id
1 'polypeptide(L)'
;MNKKQLWATALTTPIFALSVLASLTQPSTASSLNIACNTNASTPTVIATVTEDRTAKNITILNFLSQYFSPEDAVQNCQKTAKVLQHLYNTNYANYLTNDKLNSQPVVCAVERRGIDCNHDSAQILFTLNPTANSSQALYEMLGSDFKQAQPPDARTVSRIYSEIKPRKSWWFF
;
A
#
# COMPACT_ATOMS: atom_id res chain seq x y z
N MET A 1 19.50 -74.18 62.44
CA MET A 1 18.11 -74.45 62.03
C MET A 1 17.25 -73.26 62.44
N ASN A 2 16.91 -72.36 61.53
CA ASN A 2 15.75 -71.48 61.63
C ASN A 2 15.47 -70.78 60.29
N LYS A 3 14.23 -70.94 59.82
CA LYS A 3 13.63 -70.27 58.66
C LYS A 3 13.11 -68.89 59.10
N LYS A 4 13.08 -67.94 58.15
CA LYS A 4 11.83 -67.37 57.58
C LYS A 4 12.18 -66.35 56.49
N GLN A 5 11.58 -66.54 55.32
CA GLN A 5 11.51 -65.55 54.24
C GLN A 5 10.51 -64.45 54.61
N LEU A 6 10.63 -63.28 53.96
CA LEU A 6 9.50 -62.46 53.48
C LEU A 6 10.04 -61.35 52.54
N TRP A 7 9.18 -60.91 51.63
CA TRP A 7 9.49 -60.34 50.31
C TRP A 7 9.48 -58.81 50.33
N ALA A 8 10.18 -58.15 49.39
CA ALA A 8 9.94 -56.74 49.08
C ALA A 8 10.17 -56.46 47.58
N THR A 9 9.20 -55.74 47.02
CA THR A 9 8.85 -55.48 45.63
C THR A 9 9.81 -54.52 44.91
N ALA A 10 10.19 -54.83 43.67
CA ALA A 10 10.91 -53.91 42.78
C ALA A 10 9.93 -52.97 42.07
N LEU A 11 10.06 -51.66 42.32
CA LEU A 11 9.34 -50.59 41.63
C LEU A 11 9.90 -50.42 40.21
N THR A 12 9.07 -50.68 39.20
CA THR A 12 9.35 -50.36 37.79
C THR A 12 8.91 -48.92 37.51
N THR A 13 9.86 -48.05 37.17
CA THR A 13 9.59 -46.66 36.76
C THR A 13 9.19 -46.61 35.28
N PRO A 14 8.09 -45.94 34.91
CA PRO A 14 7.73 -45.75 33.50
C PRO A 14 8.61 -44.68 32.85
N ILE A 15 9.25 -45.03 31.73
CA ILE A 15 10.02 -44.09 30.91
C ILE A 15 9.03 -43.33 30.01
N PHE A 16 8.87 -42.03 30.24
CA PHE A 16 8.13 -41.14 29.35
C PHE A 16 8.99 -40.81 28.12
N ALA A 17 8.64 -41.34 26.95
CA ALA A 17 9.23 -40.92 25.68
C ALA A 17 8.63 -39.56 25.28
N LEU A 18 9.42 -38.49 25.33
CA LEU A 18 9.04 -37.20 24.77
C LEU A 18 9.11 -37.26 23.24
N SER A 19 7.95 -37.28 22.57
CA SER A 19 7.87 -37.04 21.13
C SER A 19 8.10 -35.55 20.84
N VAL A 20 9.21 -35.23 20.20
CA VAL A 20 9.51 -33.87 19.74
C VAL A 20 8.66 -33.61 18.49
N LEU A 21 7.63 -32.77 18.61
CA LEU A 21 6.93 -32.21 17.45
C LEU A 21 7.88 -31.23 16.75
N ALA A 22 8.44 -31.66 15.62
CA ALA A 22 9.16 -30.75 14.73
C ALA A 22 8.17 -29.70 14.21
N SER A 23 8.28 -28.48 14.74
CA SER A 23 7.53 -27.34 14.23
C SER A 23 8.04 -27.03 12.83
N LEU A 24 7.28 -27.36 11.80
CA LEU A 24 7.53 -26.91 10.42
C LEU A 24 7.36 -25.39 10.41
N THR A 25 8.44 -24.65 10.58
CA THR A 25 8.44 -23.20 10.35
C THR A 25 8.30 -22.98 8.85
N GLN A 26 7.08 -22.74 8.38
CA GLN A 26 6.83 -22.34 7.01
C GLN A 26 7.58 -21.01 6.77
N PRO A 27 8.49 -20.93 5.77
CA PRO A 27 9.19 -19.69 5.49
C PRO A 27 8.17 -18.62 5.10
N SER A 28 8.22 -17.46 5.77
CA SER A 28 7.46 -16.29 5.36
C SER A 28 8.04 -15.79 4.03
N THR A 29 7.23 -15.77 2.97
CA THR A 29 7.56 -15.05 1.75
C THR A 29 7.56 -13.55 2.08
N ALA A 30 8.73 -12.93 2.01
CA ALA A 30 8.88 -11.50 2.26
C ALA A 30 8.55 -10.74 0.96
N SER A 31 7.31 -10.28 0.83
CA SER A 31 6.92 -9.35 -0.23
C SER A 31 7.51 -7.97 0.06
N SER A 32 8.27 -7.42 -0.89
CA SER A 32 8.83 -6.07 -0.77
C SER A 32 8.16 -5.13 -1.77
N LEU A 33 7.91 -3.88 -1.35
CA LEU A 33 7.29 -2.87 -2.19
C LEU A 33 8.17 -1.61 -2.21
N ASN A 34 8.54 -1.19 -3.42
CA ASN A 34 9.26 0.05 -3.66
C ASN A 34 8.40 0.99 -4.52
N ILE A 35 8.29 2.25 -4.12
CA ILE A 35 7.58 3.30 -4.86
C ILE A 35 8.60 4.30 -5.37
N ALA A 36 8.64 4.49 -6.68
CA ALA A 36 9.57 5.40 -7.34
C ALA A 36 8.87 6.20 -8.44
N CYS A 37 9.46 7.34 -8.79
CA CYS A 37 9.07 8.09 -9.98
C CYS A 37 9.92 7.62 -11.16
N ASN A 38 9.27 7.16 -12.22
CA ASN A 38 9.89 6.88 -13.51
C ASN A 38 9.82 8.13 -14.39
N THR A 39 10.97 8.78 -14.59
CA THR A 39 11.11 9.97 -15.44
C THR A 39 11.61 9.67 -16.84
N ASN A 40 11.93 8.41 -17.15
CA ASN A 40 12.44 8.00 -18.47
C ASN A 40 11.30 7.79 -19.48
N ALA A 41 10.05 7.76 -19.01
CA ALA A 41 8.86 7.73 -19.85
C ALA A 41 8.50 9.13 -20.36
N SER A 42 7.74 9.20 -21.45
CA SER A 42 7.24 10.47 -22.01
C SER A 42 6.35 11.25 -21.03
N THR A 43 5.73 10.55 -20.08
CA THR A 43 4.96 11.11 -18.97
C THR A 43 5.61 10.64 -17.66
N PRO A 44 5.99 11.54 -16.74
CA PRO A 44 6.50 11.12 -15.44
C PRO A 44 5.45 10.30 -14.68
N THR A 45 5.83 9.12 -14.21
CA THR A 45 4.87 8.16 -13.64
C THR A 45 5.37 7.64 -12.29
N VAL A 46 4.51 7.67 -11.27
CA VAL A 46 4.77 6.99 -10.00
C VAL A 46 4.41 5.52 -10.16
N ILE A 47 5.39 4.66 -9.93
CA ILE A 47 5.30 3.20 -10.07
C ILE A 47 5.57 2.56 -8.71
N ALA A 48 4.75 1.59 -8.33
CA ALA A 48 5.05 0.63 -7.28
C ALA A 48 5.61 -0.66 -7.89
N THR A 49 6.80 -1.04 -7.50
CA THR A 49 7.42 -2.33 -7.80
C THR A 49 7.21 -3.27 -6.62
N VAL A 50 6.38 -4.29 -6.81
CA VAL A 50 6.17 -5.36 -5.83
C VAL A 50 7.03 -6.54 -6.22
N THR A 51 7.88 -7.00 -5.32
CA THR A 51 8.73 -8.17 -5.53
C THR A 51 8.33 -9.28 -4.58
N GLU A 52 7.95 -10.42 -5.15
CA GLU A 52 7.53 -11.62 -4.43
C GLU A 52 8.09 -12.85 -5.14
N ASP A 53 8.69 -13.78 -4.38
CA ASP A 53 9.28 -15.03 -4.88
C ASP A 53 10.17 -14.85 -6.13
N ARG A 54 10.97 -13.77 -6.11
CA ARG A 54 11.90 -13.34 -7.20
C ARG A 54 11.23 -12.81 -8.47
N THR A 55 9.91 -12.61 -8.45
CA THR A 55 9.17 -11.96 -9.52
C THR A 55 8.86 -10.52 -9.13
N ALA A 56 9.29 -9.56 -9.95
CA ALA A 56 8.96 -8.15 -9.78
C ALA A 56 7.81 -7.75 -10.71
N LYS A 57 6.79 -7.10 -10.15
CA LYS A 57 5.66 -6.53 -10.90
C LYS A 57 5.62 -5.03 -10.68
N ASN A 58 5.59 -4.28 -11.78
CA ASN A 58 5.41 -2.84 -11.77
C ASN A 58 3.93 -2.50 -11.91
N ILE A 59 3.44 -1.64 -11.02
CA ILE A 59 2.06 -1.17 -10.96
C ILE A 59 2.10 0.35 -11.06
N THR A 60 1.37 0.91 -12.02
CA THR A 60 1.28 2.37 -12.16
C THR A 60 0.32 2.92 -11.11
N ILE A 61 0.75 3.89 -10.30
CA ILE A 61 -0.10 4.57 -9.31
C ILE A 61 -0.67 5.86 -9.89
N LEU A 62 0.20 6.75 -10.40
CA LEU A 62 -0.18 8.07 -10.93
C LEU A 62 0.69 8.46 -12.12
N ASN A 63 0.06 9.01 -13.16
CA ASN A 63 0.72 9.60 -14.33
C ASN A 63 0.60 11.13 -14.25
N PHE A 64 1.71 11.86 -14.35
CA PHE A 64 1.75 13.32 -14.30
C PHE A 64 1.55 13.92 -15.69
N LEU A 65 0.29 13.97 -16.11
CA LEU A 65 -0.13 14.37 -17.45
C LEU A 65 0.19 15.85 -17.74
N SER A 66 0.69 16.13 -18.94
CA SER A 66 1.09 17.48 -19.39
C SER A 66 -0.06 18.49 -19.46
N GLN A 67 -1.31 18.03 -19.52
CA GLN A 67 -2.49 18.90 -19.46
C GLN A 67 -2.71 19.54 -18.07
N TYR A 68 -2.06 19.00 -17.02
CA TYR A 68 -2.20 19.50 -15.64
C TYR A 68 -0.93 20.15 -15.09
N PHE A 69 0.21 19.94 -15.74
CA PHE A 69 1.52 20.37 -15.25
C PHE A 69 2.42 20.85 -16.40
N SER A 70 3.31 21.80 -16.10
CA SER A 70 4.49 22.00 -16.95
C SER A 70 5.39 20.75 -16.92
N PRO A 71 6.27 20.53 -17.92
CA PRO A 71 7.20 19.41 -17.91
C PRO A 71 8.05 19.34 -16.64
N GLU A 72 8.54 20.49 -16.17
CA GLU A 72 9.36 20.60 -14.96
C GLU A 72 8.54 20.25 -13.71
N ASP A 73 7.34 20.81 -13.57
CA ASP A 73 6.45 20.54 -12.45
C ASP A 73 6.00 19.07 -12.42
N ALA A 74 5.78 18.45 -13.58
CA ALA A 74 5.40 17.05 -13.67
C ALA A 74 6.47 16.14 -13.06
N VAL A 75 7.75 16.39 -13.38
CA VAL A 75 8.87 15.62 -12.83
C VAL A 75 9.02 15.86 -11.33
N GLN A 76 9.00 17.12 -10.89
CA GLN A 76 9.15 17.48 -9.48
C GLN A 76 8.02 16.89 -8.62
N ASN A 77 6.77 17.04 -9.07
CA ASN A 77 5.62 16.50 -8.34
C ASN A 77 5.62 14.97 -8.35
N CYS A 78 6.04 14.32 -9.45
CA CYS A 78 6.18 12.87 -9.50
C CYS A 78 7.20 12.36 -8.47
N GLN A 79 8.38 12.96 -8.39
CA GLN A 79 9.43 12.58 -7.43
C GLN A 79 8.99 12.81 -5.98
N LYS A 80 8.41 13.98 -5.69
CA LYS A 80 7.86 14.30 -4.36
C LYS A 80 6.77 13.30 -3.97
N THR A 81 5.84 13.03 -4.88
CA THR A 81 4.73 12.10 -4.64
C THR A 81 5.23 10.69 -4.37
N ALA A 82 6.17 10.18 -5.17
CA ALA A 82 6.77 8.87 -4.93
C ALA A 82 7.40 8.77 -3.54
N LYS A 83 8.15 9.79 -3.12
CA LYS A 83 8.78 9.84 -1.79
C LYS A 83 7.75 9.83 -0.65
N VAL A 84 6.70 10.64 -0.77
CA VAL A 84 5.62 10.70 0.24
C VAL A 84 4.88 9.37 0.30
N LEU A 85 4.52 8.79 -0.85
CA LEU A 85 3.82 7.50 -0.89
C LEU A 85 4.68 6.35 -0.35
N GLN A 86 5.98 6.32 -0.65
CA GLN A 86 6.89 5.33 -0.06
C GLN A 86 6.91 5.44 1.47
N HIS A 87 6.97 6.66 2.00
CA HIS A 87 6.94 6.89 3.44
C HIS A 87 5.61 6.41 4.05
N LEU A 88 4.48 6.79 3.45
CA LEU A 88 3.14 6.39 3.90
C LEU A 88 2.92 4.88 3.86
N TYR A 89 3.48 4.21 2.85
CA TYR A 89 3.47 2.75 2.79
C TYR A 89 4.26 2.12 3.95
N ASN A 90 5.47 2.61 4.21
CA ASN A 90 6.34 2.10 5.26
C ASN A 90 5.75 2.30 6.67
N THR A 91 5.02 3.39 6.88
CA THR A 91 4.41 3.74 8.18
C THR A 91 2.96 3.27 8.31
N ASN A 92 2.36 2.74 7.25
CA ASN A 92 0.95 2.34 7.19
C ASN A 92 -0.02 3.50 7.55
N TYR A 93 0.37 4.75 7.27
CA TYR A 93 -0.30 5.95 7.79
C TYR A 93 -1.47 6.44 6.91
N ALA A 94 -1.42 6.22 5.60
CA ALA A 94 -2.49 6.60 4.68
C ALA A 94 -2.94 5.43 3.82
N ASN A 95 -4.25 5.39 3.53
CA ASN A 95 -4.86 4.31 2.75
C ASN A 95 -5.50 4.81 1.46
N TYR A 96 -5.83 6.10 1.34
CA TYR A 96 -6.57 6.63 0.21
C TYR A 96 -5.91 7.85 -0.40
N LEU A 97 -5.88 7.93 -1.73
CA LEU A 97 -5.72 9.16 -2.48
C LEU A 97 -7.08 9.84 -2.60
N THR A 98 -7.12 11.13 -2.36
CA THR A 98 -8.30 11.97 -2.56
C THR A 98 -7.91 13.31 -3.16
N ASN A 99 -8.93 14.03 -3.62
CA ASN A 99 -8.80 15.36 -4.18
C ASN A 99 -9.59 16.37 -3.34
N ASP A 100 -9.18 17.63 -3.38
CA ASP A 100 -9.91 18.71 -2.71
C ASP A 100 -9.58 20.08 -3.32
N LYS A 101 -10.06 21.15 -2.70
CA LYS A 101 -9.63 22.53 -2.91
C LYS A 101 -9.13 23.17 -1.61
N LEU A 102 -7.85 23.51 -1.57
CA LEU A 102 -7.23 24.25 -0.47
C LEU A 102 -6.95 25.67 -0.92
N ASN A 103 -7.48 26.68 -0.21
CA ASN A 103 -7.30 28.09 -0.57
C ASN A 103 -7.60 28.39 -2.04
N SER A 104 -8.68 27.81 -2.56
CA SER A 104 -9.09 27.88 -3.98
C SER A 104 -8.15 27.20 -5.00
N GLN A 105 -7.10 26.51 -4.54
CA GLN A 105 -6.24 25.71 -5.41
C GLN A 105 -6.67 24.23 -5.38
N PRO A 106 -6.87 23.59 -6.54
CA PRO A 106 -7.20 22.17 -6.58
C PRO A 106 -5.96 21.34 -6.19
N VAL A 107 -6.14 20.39 -5.27
CA VAL A 107 -5.05 19.57 -4.72
C VAL A 107 -5.38 18.10 -4.76
N VAL A 108 -4.33 17.28 -4.71
CA VAL A 108 -4.41 15.85 -4.45
C VAL A 108 -3.60 15.53 -3.20
N CYS A 109 -4.20 14.76 -2.29
CA CYS A 109 -3.60 14.38 -1.03
C CYS A 109 -3.81 12.89 -0.73
N ALA A 110 -3.04 12.37 0.22
CA ALA A 110 -3.23 11.07 0.82
C ALA A 110 -3.86 11.21 2.21
N VAL A 111 -4.84 10.37 2.53
CA VAL A 111 -5.59 10.37 3.78
C VAL A 111 -5.74 8.97 4.37
N GLU A 112 -5.91 8.89 5.69
CA GLU A 112 -6.05 7.63 6.44
C GLU A 112 -7.36 6.87 6.14
N ARG A 113 -8.46 7.59 5.91
CA ARG A 113 -9.80 7.03 5.71
C ARG A 113 -10.67 7.89 4.79
N ARG A 114 -11.71 7.28 4.23
CA ARG A 114 -12.72 7.99 3.42
C ARG A 114 -13.45 9.05 4.25
N GLY A 115 -13.83 10.15 3.61
CA GLY A 115 -14.53 11.27 4.23
C GLY A 115 -13.62 12.34 4.80
N ILE A 116 -12.31 12.09 4.90
CA ILE A 116 -11.31 13.11 5.27
C ILE A 116 -10.93 13.93 4.05
N ASP A 117 -10.87 15.23 4.25
CA ASP A 117 -10.50 16.22 3.25
C ASP A 117 -8.99 16.55 3.28
N CYS A 118 -8.51 17.36 2.34
CA CYS A 118 -7.07 17.64 2.28
C CYS A 118 -6.60 18.70 3.30
N ASN A 119 -7.52 19.33 4.04
CA ASN A 119 -7.19 20.32 5.07
C ASN A 119 -7.01 19.72 6.47
N HIS A 120 -7.20 18.41 6.59
CA HIS A 120 -7.08 17.70 7.86
C HIS A 120 -5.62 17.46 8.25
N ASP A 121 -5.32 17.45 9.55
CA ASP A 121 -3.95 17.29 10.07
C ASP A 121 -3.28 15.97 9.68
N SER A 122 -4.08 14.91 9.47
CA SER A 122 -3.59 13.61 8.99
C SER A 122 -3.45 13.51 7.47
N ALA A 123 -3.86 14.54 6.73
CA ALA A 123 -3.73 14.57 5.28
C ALA A 123 -2.30 14.94 4.87
N GLN A 124 -1.78 14.24 3.85
CA GLN A 124 -0.47 14.53 3.27
C GLN A 124 -0.66 15.06 1.85
N ILE A 125 -0.39 16.36 1.63
CA ILE A 125 -0.49 16.98 0.31
C ILE A 125 0.60 16.44 -0.60
N LEU A 126 0.19 15.79 -1.69
CA LEU A 126 1.11 15.26 -2.68
C LEU A 126 1.52 16.38 -3.63
N PHE A 127 0.53 17.00 -4.28
CA PHE A 127 0.73 18.06 -5.26
C PHE A 127 -0.51 18.94 -5.42
N THR A 128 -0.27 20.11 -6.01
CA THR A 128 -1.28 21.08 -6.41
C THR A 128 -1.41 21.06 -7.93
N LEU A 129 -2.64 21.16 -8.42
CA LEU A 129 -2.97 21.21 -9.84
C LEU A 129 -3.06 22.66 -10.33
N ASN A 130 -3.07 22.86 -11.65
CA ASN A 130 -3.41 24.16 -12.25
C ASN A 130 -4.74 24.70 -11.68
N PRO A 131 -4.84 26.01 -11.32
CA PRO A 131 -6.04 26.60 -10.73
C PRO A 131 -7.37 26.33 -11.45
N THR A 132 -7.35 26.13 -12.77
CA THR A 132 -8.57 25.89 -13.56
C THR A 132 -8.97 24.42 -13.63
N ALA A 133 -8.15 23.50 -13.09
CA ALA A 133 -8.41 22.07 -13.19
C ALA A 133 -9.55 21.62 -12.26
N ASN A 134 -10.38 20.69 -12.75
CA ASN A 134 -11.27 19.92 -11.88
C ASN A 134 -10.44 18.83 -11.19
N SER A 135 -10.29 18.89 -9.86
CA SER A 135 -9.39 17.97 -9.15
C SER A 135 -9.89 16.53 -9.09
N SER A 136 -11.20 16.28 -9.11
CA SER A 136 -11.75 14.92 -9.17
C SER A 136 -11.48 14.26 -10.52
N GLN A 137 -11.72 15.00 -11.61
CA GLN A 137 -11.43 14.52 -12.95
C GLN A 137 -9.92 14.32 -13.14
N ALA A 138 -9.10 15.29 -12.73
CA ALA A 138 -7.65 15.19 -12.84
C ALA A 138 -7.10 13.98 -12.08
N LEU A 139 -7.51 13.79 -10.82
CA LEU A 139 -7.10 12.60 -10.06
C LEU A 139 -7.52 11.31 -10.79
N TYR A 140 -8.76 11.21 -11.25
CA TYR A 140 -9.24 10.02 -11.97
C TYR A 140 -8.43 9.74 -13.26
N GLU A 141 -8.12 10.76 -14.04
CA GLU A 141 -7.35 10.62 -15.28
C GLU A 141 -5.92 10.18 -15.01
N MET A 142 -5.30 10.73 -13.97
CA MET A 142 -3.92 10.42 -13.57
C MET A 142 -3.76 9.02 -12.95
N LEU A 143 -4.76 8.47 -12.26
CA LEU A 143 -4.67 7.16 -11.61
C LEU A 143 -4.25 6.05 -12.60
N GLY A 144 -3.45 5.10 -12.14
CA GLY A 144 -3.23 3.87 -12.90
C GLY A 144 -4.48 2.99 -12.93
N SER A 145 -4.56 2.08 -13.91
CA SER A 145 -5.73 1.24 -14.15
C SER A 145 -6.17 0.44 -12.91
N ASP A 146 -5.22 -0.07 -12.12
CA ASP A 146 -5.49 -0.85 -10.90
C ASP A 146 -6.15 -0.03 -9.78
N PHE A 147 -6.12 1.30 -9.91
CA PHE A 147 -6.62 2.26 -8.93
C PHE A 147 -7.86 3.02 -9.43
N LYS A 148 -8.21 2.90 -10.71
CA LYS A 148 -9.40 3.56 -11.26
C LYS A 148 -10.67 2.81 -10.84
N GLN A 149 -11.70 3.60 -10.54
CA GLN A 149 -13.07 3.09 -10.48
C GLN A 149 -13.58 2.81 -11.90
N ALA A 150 -14.59 1.93 -12.02
CA ALA A 150 -15.14 1.51 -13.31
C ALA A 150 -15.68 2.68 -14.15
N GLN A 151 -16.10 3.77 -13.51
CA GLN A 151 -16.59 4.97 -14.17
C GLN A 151 -15.87 6.21 -13.65
N PRO A 152 -15.65 7.24 -14.50
CA PRO A 152 -15.15 8.52 -14.07
C PRO A 152 -16.16 9.21 -13.13
N PRO A 153 -15.71 10.04 -12.18
CA PRO A 153 -16.61 10.85 -11.39
C PRO A 153 -17.38 11.82 -12.29
N ASP A 154 -18.69 11.94 -12.06
CA ASP A 154 -19.45 13.06 -12.63
C ASP A 154 -19.04 14.33 -11.91
N ALA A 155 -18.28 15.18 -12.62
CA ALA A 155 -17.77 16.44 -12.11
C ALA A 155 -18.85 17.40 -11.59
N ARG A 156 -20.13 17.21 -11.95
CA ARG A 156 -21.25 18.02 -11.47
C ARG A 156 -21.80 17.59 -10.12
N THR A 157 -21.64 16.31 -9.77
CA THR A 157 -22.25 15.70 -8.58
C THR A 157 -21.23 15.16 -7.59
N VAL A 158 -20.00 14.89 -8.04
CA VAL A 158 -18.92 14.34 -7.23
C VAL A 158 -17.77 15.34 -7.13
N SER A 159 -17.61 15.90 -5.93
CA SER A 159 -16.54 16.87 -5.64
C SER A 159 -15.24 16.22 -5.15
N ARG A 160 -15.30 14.98 -4.65
CA ARG A 160 -14.15 14.22 -4.15
C ARG A 160 -14.27 12.75 -4.48
N ILE A 161 -13.17 12.15 -4.91
CA ILE A 161 -13.05 10.69 -5.08
C ILE A 161 -12.03 10.12 -4.09
N TYR A 162 -12.23 8.87 -3.69
CA TYR A 162 -11.29 8.14 -2.85
C TYR A 162 -10.83 6.89 -3.58
N SER A 163 -9.53 6.83 -3.88
CA SER A 163 -8.86 5.67 -4.45
C SER A 163 -7.95 5.05 -3.40
N GLU A 164 -7.93 3.73 -3.27
CA GLU A 164 -6.95 3.08 -2.38
C GLU A 164 -5.53 3.30 -2.90
N ILE A 165 -4.55 3.49 -2.01
CA ILE A 165 -3.13 3.62 -2.37
C ILE A 165 -2.47 2.25 -2.53
N LYS A 166 -2.98 1.25 -1.80
CA LYS A 166 -2.47 -0.11 -1.85
C LYS A 166 -3.12 -0.82 -3.04
N PRO A 167 -2.33 -1.51 -3.88
CA PRO A 167 -2.91 -2.29 -4.96
C PRO A 167 -3.89 -3.30 -4.38
N ARG A 168 -5.06 -3.45 -5.00
CA ARG A 168 -6.06 -4.44 -4.57
C ARG A 168 -5.39 -5.81 -4.52
N LYS A 169 -5.42 -6.47 -3.36
CA LYS A 169 -4.95 -7.85 -3.15
C LYS A 169 -5.71 -8.91 -3.98
N SER A 170 -6.51 -8.51 -4.96
CA SER A 170 -7.41 -9.36 -5.75
C SER A 170 -6.71 -10.42 -6.62
N TRP A 171 -5.40 -10.57 -6.52
CA TRP A 171 -4.61 -11.55 -7.27
C TRP A 171 -4.04 -12.69 -6.41
N TRP A 172 -4.51 -12.87 -5.17
CA TRP A 172 -4.00 -13.88 -4.24
C TRP A 172 -5.04 -14.90 -3.75
N PHE A 173 -6.19 -15.01 -4.44
CA PHE A 173 -7.21 -16.02 -4.13
C PHE A 173 -7.55 -16.85 -5.38
N PHE A 174 -6.62 -17.69 -5.83
CA PHE A 174 -6.90 -18.92 -6.58
C PHE A 174 -5.81 -19.95 -6.28
#